data_AF-A0A897MMN3-F1
#
_entry.id   AF-A0A897MMN3-F1
#
_cell.length_a   1.000
_cell.length_b   1.000
_cell.length_c   1.000
_cell.angle_alpha   90.00
_cell.angle_beta   90.00
_cell.angle_gamma   90.00
#
_symmetry.space_group_name_H-M   'P 1'
#
loop_
_entity.id
_entity.type
_entity.pdbx_description
1 polymer ?
#
loop_
_entity_poly.entity_id
_entity_poly.type
_entity_poly.pdbx_seq_one_letter_code
_entity_poly.pdbx_strand_id
1 'polypeptide(L)'
;MSTDQTGQRVEVYPGREVIVEFDPELTFECVDDCTWCCQHGVLLYDRDFLGLAERANLNESTTEFRGHDFVRREEKDRDEHVAEDGAACYFLREDGLCSLHAEHDWKPARCSVFPLAVTREDGELHVDIRDSAHEHCEGLDVSERRVIDELDAFLPEVLWELDNPDSDREL
;
A
#
# COMPACT_ATOMS: atom_id res chain seq x y z
N MET A 1 -11.40 -3.63 -27.20
CA MET A 1 -11.68 -5.08 -27.11
C MET A 1 -12.32 -5.25 -25.74
N SER A 2 -13.60 -5.61 -25.68
CA SER A 2 -14.32 -5.81 -24.42
C SER A 2 -13.90 -7.13 -23.82
N THR A 3 -13.25 -7.08 -22.66
CA THR A 3 -13.20 -8.20 -21.73
C THR A 3 -14.15 -7.87 -20.59
N ASP A 4 -15.26 -8.59 -20.58
CA ASP A 4 -16.14 -8.76 -19.42
C ASP A 4 -15.31 -9.49 -18.35
N GLN A 5 -14.48 -8.75 -17.59
CA GLN A 5 -13.79 -9.30 -16.43
C GLN A 5 -14.74 -9.20 -15.26
N THR A 6 -15.65 -10.17 -15.15
CA THR A 6 -16.23 -10.48 -13.84
C THR A 6 -15.08 -11.04 -13.00
N GLY A 7 -14.49 -10.22 -12.14
CA GLY A 7 -13.38 -10.61 -11.26
C GLY A 7 -13.68 -11.87 -10.45
N GLN A 8 -12.63 -12.55 -10.00
CA GLN A 8 -12.75 -13.77 -9.22
C GLN A 8 -13.04 -13.45 -7.76
N ARG A 9 -14.16 -13.96 -7.21
CA ARG A 9 -14.43 -13.83 -5.77
C ARG A 9 -13.53 -14.76 -4.97
N VAL A 10 -12.83 -14.21 -3.98
CA VAL A 10 -11.90 -14.93 -3.09
C VAL A 10 -12.20 -14.58 -1.64
N GLU A 11 -12.33 -15.60 -0.79
CA GLU A 11 -12.44 -15.42 0.66
C GLU A 11 -11.04 -15.23 1.26
N VAL A 12 -10.79 -14.08 1.88
CA VAL A 12 -9.50 -13.71 2.49
C VAL A 12 -9.49 -14.06 3.97
N TYR A 13 -10.59 -13.77 4.66
CA TYR A 13 -10.84 -14.16 6.04
C TYR A 13 -12.25 -14.76 6.16
N PRO A 14 -12.59 -15.49 7.24
CA PRO A 14 -13.92 -16.06 7.42
C PRO A 14 -15.03 -15.01 7.26
N GLY A 15 -15.85 -15.14 6.21
CA GLY A 15 -16.94 -14.22 5.88
C GLY A 15 -16.51 -12.88 5.29
N ARG A 16 -15.26 -12.74 4.85
CA ARG A 16 -14.70 -11.53 4.21
C ARG A 16 -14.11 -11.88 2.86
N GLU A 17 -14.83 -11.48 1.83
CA GLU A 17 -14.50 -11.77 0.43
C GLU A 17 -14.08 -10.48 -0.29
N VAL A 18 -13.28 -10.66 -1.35
CA VAL A 18 -12.92 -9.64 -2.32
C VAL A 18 -13.16 -10.14 -3.74
N ILE A 19 -13.29 -9.21 -4.68
CA ILE A 19 -13.30 -9.47 -6.12
C ILE A 19 -11.89 -9.15 -6.65
N VAL A 20 -11.20 -10.17 -7.15
CA VAL A 20 -9.86 -10.06 -7.73
C VAL A 20 -9.98 -9.80 -9.23
N GLU A 21 -9.37 -8.71 -9.69
CA GLU A 21 -9.47 -8.24 -11.09
C GLU A 21 -8.15 -8.33 -11.87
N PHE A 22 -7.05 -8.67 -11.19
CA PHE A 22 -5.75 -8.94 -11.80
C PHE A 22 -5.58 -10.42 -12.22
N ASP A 23 -4.49 -10.71 -12.93
CA ASP A 23 -4.13 -12.07 -13.36
C ASP A 23 -3.88 -13.01 -12.15
N PRO A 24 -4.65 -14.11 -11.96
CA PRO A 24 -4.43 -15.06 -10.87
C PRO A 24 -3.06 -15.75 -10.86
N GLU A 25 -2.33 -15.73 -11.98
CA GLU A 25 -0.96 -16.26 -12.07
C GLU A 25 0.10 -15.23 -11.66
N LEU A 26 -0.28 -13.96 -11.43
CA LEU A 26 0.63 -12.91 -11.00
C LEU A 26 1.32 -13.27 -9.68
N THR A 27 2.63 -13.06 -9.64
CA THR A 27 3.45 -13.30 -8.44
C THR A 27 4.03 -12.00 -7.91
N PHE A 28 4.31 -11.98 -6.61
CA PHE A 28 4.95 -10.83 -5.98
C PHE A 28 5.90 -11.25 -4.88
N GLU A 29 7.04 -10.57 -4.82
CA GLU A 29 7.95 -10.59 -3.68
C GLU A 29 8.59 -9.21 -3.51
N CYS A 30 8.65 -8.71 -2.27
CA CYS A 30 9.43 -7.50 -2.00
C CYS A 30 10.91 -7.78 -2.29
N VAL A 31 11.47 -7.10 -3.28
CA VAL A 31 12.90 -7.16 -3.59
C VAL A 31 13.67 -6.17 -2.72
N ASP A 32 14.92 -6.53 -2.41
CA ASP A 32 15.84 -5.63 -1.73
C ASP A 32 16.06 -4.35 -2.55
N ASP A 33 16.35 -3.24 -1.87
CA ASP A 33 16.65 -1.93 -2.48
C ASP A 33 15.47 -1.19 -3.14
N CYS A 34 14.33 -1.86 -3.36
CA CYS A 34 13.12 -1.24 -3.89
C CYS A 34 12.40 -0.40 -2.81
N THR A 35 12.29 0.91 -3.05
CA THR A 35 11.66 1.87 -2.11
C THR A 35 10.52 2.66 -2.73
N TRP A 36 10.04 2.25 -3.90
CA TRP A 36 9.03 2.96 -4.68
C TRP A 36 7.73 3.21 -3.89
N CYS A 37 7.31 2.25 -3.06
CA CYS A 37 6.13 2.41 -2.19
C CYS A 37 6.28 3.55 -1.16
N CYS A 38 7.52 3.93 -0.82
CA CYS A 38 7.84 5.02 0.09
C CYS A 38 8.11 6.36 -0.63
N GLN A 39 8.07 6.38 -1.97
CA GLN A 39 8.26 7.59 -2.75
C GLN A 39 6.98 8.42 -2.88
N HIS A 40 5.82 7.84 -2.54
CA HIS A 40 4.51 8.48 -2.60
C HIS A 40 4.07 8.82 -1.17
N GLY A 41 3.42 9.98 -0.97
CA GLY A 41 2.82 10.29 0.34
C GLY A 41 1.83 9.18 0.75
N VAL A 42 1.80 8.79 2.01
CA VAL A 42 1.00 7.62 2.49
C VAL A 42 -0.26 8.10 3.18
N LEU A 43 -1.42 7.86 2.59
CA LEU A 43 -2.73 8.13 3.22
C LEU A 43 -2.85 7.34 4.54
N LEU A 44 -3.35 8.01 5.57
CA LEU A 44 -3.67 7.42 6.86
C LEU A 44 -5.19 7.38 7.01
N TYR A 45 -5.76 6.19 7.17
CA TYR A 45 -7.13 6.08 7.68
C TYR A 45 -7.14 6.41 9.18
N ASP A 46 -8.32 6.70 9.75
CA ASP A 46 -8.45 7.05 11.18
C ASP A 46 -7.75 6.04 12.11
N ARG A 47 -7.86 4.75 11.81
CA ARG A 47 -7.19 3.68 12.56
C ARG A 47 -5.67 3.71 12.40
N ASP A 48 -5.17 4.02 11.21
CA ASP A 48 -3.74 4.19 10.96
C ASP A 48 -3.20 5.41 11.68
N PHE A 49 -3.96 6.51 11.74
CA PHE A 49 -3.59 7.72 12.45
C PHE A 49 -3.42 7.47 13.96
N LEU A 50 -4.37 6.75 14.57
CA LEU A 50 -4.27 6.32 15.97
C LEU A 50 -3.09 5.37 16.19
N GLY A 51 -2.89 4.39 15.30
CA GLY A 51 -1.74 3.49 15.35
C GLY A 51 -0.41 4.24 15.23
N LEU A 52 -0.36 5.24 14.36
CA LEU A 52 0.84 6.07 14.20
C LEU A 52 1.11 6.91 15.45
N ALA A 53 0.08 7.44 16.11
CA ALA A 53 0.20 8.25 17.32
C ALA A 53 0.89 7.51 18.48
N GLU A 54 0.79 6.19 18.52
CA GLU A 54 1.44 5.34 19.53
C GLU A 54 2.94 5.13 19.25
N ARG A 55 3.40 5.43 18.04
CA ARG A 55 4.71 5.03 17.50
C ARG A 55 5.58 6.22 17.09
N ALA A 56 4.96 7.34 16.70
CA ALA A 56 5.66 8.50 16.17
C ALA A 56 5.00 9.82 16.58
N ASN A 57 5.76 10.91 16.48
CA ASN A 57 5.23 12.25 16.66
C ASN A 57 4.41 12.66 15.43
N LEU A 58 3.08 12.72 15.57
CA LEU A 58 2.18 13.06 14.47
C LEU A 58 2.50 14.41 13.84
N ASN A 59 2.77 15.44 14.65
CA ASN A 59 3.05 16.79 14.14
C ASN A 59 4.32 16.85 13.28
N GLU A 60 5.26 15.94 13.52
CA GLU A 60 6.48 15.83 12.71
C GLU A 60 6.30 14.92 11.51
N SER A 61 5.46 13.90 11.61
CA SER A 61 5.39 12.83 10.62
C SER A 61 4.21 12.93 9.66
N THR A 62 3.21 13.77 9.93
CA THR A 62 2.00 13.88 9.10
C THR A 62 1.79 15.25 8.48
N THR A 63 0.97 15.28 7.43
CA THR A 63 0.41 16.48 6.80
C THR A 63 -1.04 16.22 6.43
N GLU A 64 -1.86 17.27 6.43
CA GLU A 64 -3.22 17.21 5.91
C GLU A 64 -3.24 17.66 4.45
N PHE A 65 -3.93 16.92 3.58
CA PHE A 65 -4.19 17.31 2.20
C PHE A 65 -5.61 16.94 1.80
N ARG A 66 -6.37 17.93 1.28
CA ARG A 66 -7.78 17.77 0.87
C ARG A 66 -8.68 17.12 1.94
N GLY A 67 -8.42 17.40 3.21
CA GLY A 67 -9.20 16.88 4.35
C GLY A 67 -8.86 15.44 4.74
N HIS A 68 -7.71 14.93 4.30
CA HIS A 68 -7.19 13.62 4.69
C HIS A 68 -5.79 13.74 5.27
N ASP A 69 -5.48 12.89 6.25
CA ASP A 69 -4.14 12.79 6.83
C ASP A 69 -3.23 11.90 6.00
N PHE A 70 -1.99 12.33 5.81
CA PHE A 70 -0.95 11.58 5.15
C PHE A 70 0.30 11.56 6.01
N VAL A 71 1.07 10.47 5.95
CA VAL A 71 2.49 10.56 6.28
C VAL A 71 3.13 11.53 5.30
N ARG A 72 3.83 12.52 5.83
CA ARG A 72 4.45 13.53 5.01
C ARG A 72 5.59 12.94 4.18
N ARG A 73 5.77 13.57 3.03
CA ARG A 73 6.90 13.37 2.15
C ARG A 73 7.85 14.56 2.35
N GLU A 74 9.14 14.30 2.42
CA GLU A 74 10.16 15.32 2.70
C GLU A 74 11.39 15.12 1.82
N GLU A 75 12.05 16.23 1.50
CA GLU A 75 13.36 16.21 0.86
C GLU A 75 14.36 15.48 1.75
N LYS A 76 15.14 14.57 1.16
CA LYS A 76 16.22 13.86 1.84
C LYS A 76 17.55 14.35 1.27
N ASP A 77 18.56 14.49 2.13
CA ASP A 77 19.92 14.89 1.74
C ASP A 77 20.71 13.68 1.18
N ARG A 78 20.17 13.05 0.13
CA ARG A 78 20.74 11.87 -0.55
C ARG A 78 20.08 11.62 -1.90
N ASP A 79 20.79 10.93 -2.79
CA ASP A 79 20.29 10.55 -4.13
C ASP A 79 19.71 9.12 -4.19
N GLU A 80 19.99 8.29 -3.18
CA GLU A 80 19.52 6.91 -3.09
C GLU A 80 18.22 6.79 -2.29
N HIS A 81 17.35 5.86 -2.70
CA HIS A 81 16.05 5.59 -2.06
C HIS A 81 15.19 6.85 -1.89
N VAL A 82 15.10 7.64 -2.95
CA VAL A 82 14.26 8.84 -3.05
C VAL A 82 13.58 8.86 -4.41
N ALA A 83 12.51 9.63 -4.53
CA ALA A 83 11.89 9.91 -5.82
C ALA A 83 12.77 10.83 -6.68
N GLU A 84 12.37 11.06 -7.93
CA GLU A 84 13.10 11.92 -8.88
C GLU A 84 13.31 13.37 -8.40
N ASP A 85 12.44 13.86 -7.51
CA ASP A 85 12.54 15.20 -6.91
C ASP A 85 13.37 15.23 -5.61
N GLY A 86 14.01 14.11 -5.25
CA GLY A 86 14.82 13.99 -4.03
C GLY A 86 14.00 13.79 -2.75
N ALA A 87 12.67 13.67 -2.84
CA ALA A 87 11.80 13.51 -1.69
C ALA A 87 11.37 12.04 -1.48
N ALA A 88 11.15 11.68 -0.21
CA ALA A 88 10.63 10.39 0.19
C ALA A 88 9.79 10.47 1.46
N CYS A 89 9.12 9.38 1.82
CA CYS A 89 8.38 9.22 3.06
C CYS A 89 9.27 9.56 4.28
N TYR A 90 8.67 10.26 5.26
CA TYR A 90 9.32 10.60 6.52
C TYR A 90 10.03 9.39 7.17
N PHE A 91 9.39 8.22 7.16
CA PHE A 91 9.90 7.00 7.80
C PHE A 91 10.88 6.18 6.95
N LEU A 92 11.24 6.62 5.74
CA LEU A 92 12.22 5.93 4.92
C LEU A 92 13.64 6.26 5.39
N ARG A 93 14.36 5.24 5.83
CA ARG A 93 15.74 5.34 6.32
C ARG A 93 16.75 5.32 5.16
N GLU A 94 18.01 5.60 5.47
CA GLU A 94 19.13 5.63 4.49
C GLU A 94 19.48 4.25 3.94
N ASP A 95 19.16 3.18 4.67
CA ASP A 95 19.36 1.79 4.23
C ASP A 95 18.18 1.26 3.40
N GLY A 96 17.29 2.13 2.92
CA GLY A 96 16.10 1.76 2.14
C GLY A 96 14.99 1.10 2.96
N LEU A 97 15.15 0.94 4.28
CA LEU A 97 14.16 0.29 5.14
C LEU A 97 13.18 1.29 5.76
N CYS A 98 11.94 0.84 5.96
CA CYS A 98 10.93 1.60 6.69
C CYS A 98 11.14 1.48 8.20
N SER A 99 11.33 2.61 8.91
CA SER A 99 11.54 2.59 10.37
C SER A 99 10.32 2.06 11.14
N LEU A 100 9.09 2.37 10.72
CA LEU A 100 7.88 1.85 11.38
C LEU A 100 7.84 0.32 11.40
N HIS A 101 8.20 -0.31 10.28
CA HIS A 101 8.24 -1.76 10.20
C HIS A 101 9.43 -2.34 10.97
N ALA A 102 10.61 -1.77 10.79
CA ALA A 102 11.83 -2.25 11.45
C ALA A 102 11.76 -2.17 12.98
N GLU A 103 11.13 -1.12 13.52
CA GLU A 103 11.11 -0.84 14.96
C GLU A 103 9.84 -1.35 15.66
N HIS A 104 8.72 -1.43 14.93
CA HIS A 104 7.42 -1.73 15.54
C HIS A 104 6.67 -2.89 14.88
N ASP A 105 7.25 -3.53 13.86
CA ASP A 105 6.59 -4.54 13.04
C ASP A 105 5.19 -4.08 12.57
N TRP A 106 5.09 -2.79 12.21
CA TRP A 106 3.82 -2.14 11.91
C TRP A 106 3.95 -1.23 10.70
N LYS A 107 2.88 -1.17 9.90
CA LYS A 107 2.73 -0.28 8.75
C LYS A 107 1.28 0.21 8.67
N PRO A 108 1.03 1.43 8.14
CA PRO A 108 -0.32 1.86 7.77
C PRO A 108 -0.96 0.89 6.78
N ALA A 109 -2.28 0.76 6.79
CA ALA A 109 -3.00 -0.17 5.91
C ALA A 109 -2.66 0.06 4.43
N ARG A 110 -2.51 1.32 4.00
CA ARG A 110 -2.11 1.66 2.62
C ARG A 110 -0.73 1.13 2.24
N CYS A 111 0.22 1.07 3.18
CA CYS A 111 1.53 0.47 2.92
C CYS A 111 1.47 -1.05 2.81
N SER A 112 0.56 -1.70 3.54
CA SER A 112 0.40 -3.16 3.51
C SER A 112 -0.23 -3.66 2.23
N VAL A 113 -1.14 -2.88 1.62
CA VAL A 113 -1.81 -3.27 0.37
C VAL A 113 -0.90 -3.20 -0.84
N PHE A 114 0.23 -2.49 -0.81
CA PHE A 114 1.12 -2.38 -1.97
C PHE A 114 1.65 -3.77 -2.40
N PRO A 115 1.64 -4.14 -3.69
CA PRO A 115 1.39 -3.31 -4.89
C PRO A 115 -0.08 -3.21 -5.34
N LEU A 116 -1.01 -3.75 -4.56
CA LEU A 116 -2.43 -3.79 -4.89
C LEU A 116 -3.08 -2.40 -4.81
N ALA A 117 -4.12 -2.23 -5.63
CA ALA A 117 -5.12 -1.19 -5.56
C ALA A 117 -6.42 -1.82 -5.06
N VAL A 118 -6.89 -1.33 -3.91
CA VAL A 118 -8.19 -1.69 -3.34
C VAL A 118 -9.19 -0.56 -3.59
N THR A 119 -10.37 -0.91 -4.10
CA THR A 119 -11.52 -0.01 -4.28
C THR A 119 -12.78 -0.68 -3.73
N ARG A 120 -13.86 0.09 -3.56
CA ARG A 120 -15.17 -0.45 -3.16
C ARG A 120 -16.22 -0.12 -4.21
N GLU A 121 -16.81 -1.16 -4.79
CA GLU A 121 -17.86 -1.06 -5.81
C GLU A 121 -19.05 -1.92 -5.42
N ASP A 122 -20.27 -1.37 -5.49
CA ASP A 122 -21.52 -2.04 -5.09
C ASP A 122 -21.51 -2.71 -3.70
N GLY A 123 -20.66 -2.18 -2.79
CA GLY A 123 -20.50 -2.69 -1.43
C GLY A 123 -19.44 -3.79 -1.28
N GLU A 124 -18.90 -4.32 -2.38
CA GLU A 124 -17.83 -5.32 -2.42
C GLU A 124 -16.46 -4.64 -2.54
N LEU A 125 -15.42 -5.29 -2.02
CA LEU A 125 -14.04 -4.83 -2.21
C LEU A 125 -13.50 -5.41 -3.50
N HIS A 126 -13.01 -4.55 -4.38
CA HIS A 126 -12.36 -4.90 -5.62
C HIS A 126 -10.85 -4.70 -5.44
N VAL A 127 -10.07 -5.63 -5.95
CA VAL A 127 -8.62 -5.68 -5.79
C VAL A 127 -7.98 -5.89 -7.15
N ASP A 128 -7.21 -4.90 -7.56
CA ASP A 128 -6.42 -4.92 -8.79
C ASP A 128 -4.94 -4.60 -8.44
N ILE A 129 -4.07 -4.54 -9.45
CA ILE A 129 -2.71 -4.01 -9.33
C ILE A 129 -2.73 -2.53 -9.69
N ARG A 130 -1.97 -1.72 -8.95
CA ARG A 130 -1.79 -0.30 -9.32
C ARG A 130 -1.16 -0.21 -10.70
N ASP A 131 -1.72 0.64 -11.56
CA ASP A 131 -1.15 0.92 -12.89
C ASP A 131 0.34 1.27 -12.81
N SER A 132 0.71 2.10 -11.83
CA SER A 132 2.10 2.50 -11.58
C SER A 132 2.99 1.37 -11.07
N ALA A 133 2.43 0.36 -10.41
CA ALA A 133 3.20 -0.81 -9.99
C ALA A 133 3.60 -1.68 -11.18
N HIS A 134 2.77 -1.79 -12.23
CA HIS A 134 3.16 -2.51 -13.46
C HIS A 134 4.41 -1.92 -14.13
N GLU A 135 4.63 -0.61 -14.00
CA GLU A 135 5.76 0.07 -14.62
C GLU A 135 7.00 0.14 -13.74
N HIS A 136 6.81 0.23 -12.42
CA HIS A 136 7.89 0.59 -11.48
C HIS A 136 8.17 -0.43 -10.39
N CYS A 137 7.28 -1.41 -10.17
CA CYS A 137 7.47 -2.38 -9.12
C CYS A 137 8.32 -3.56 -9.61
N GLU A 138 9.59 -3.54 -9.24
CA GLU A 138 10.54 -4.64 -9.51
C GLU A 138 10.20 -5.96 -8.80
N GLY A 139 9.21 -5.94 -7.89
CA GLY A 139 8.75 -7.12 -7.15
C GLY A 139 7.67 -7.94 -7.86
N LEU A 140 7.14 -7.49 -9.01
CA LEU A 140 6.15 -8.23 -9.78
C LEU A 140 6.82 -9.27 -10.67
N ASP A 141 6.22 -10.47 -10.74
CA ASP A 141 6.65 -11.57 -11.63
C ASP A 141 8.09 -12.07 -11.42
N VAL A 142 8.64 -11.87 -10.23
CA VAL A 142 10.02 -12.30 -9.87
C VAL A 142 10.08 -13.53 -8.98
N SER A 143 8.95 -14.01 -8.47
CA SER A 143 8.90 -15.13 -7.52
C SER A 143 7.93 -16.23 -7.97
N GLU A 144 7.82 -17.31 -7.19
CA GLU A 144 6.78 -18.34 -7.38
C GLU A 144 5.54 -18.08 -6.50
N ARG A 145 5.57 -17.02 -5.67
CA ARG A 145 4.53 -16.73 -4.68
C ARG A 145 3.41 -15.93 -5.34
N ARG A 146 2.30 -16.61 -5.65
CA ARG A 146 1.12 -15.99 -6.27
C ARG A 146 0.44 -15.05 -5.29
N VAL A 147 0.09 -13.85 -5.75
CA VAL A 147 -0.55 -12.83 -4.92
C VAL A 147 -1.92 -13.29 -4.43
N ILE A 148 -2.68 -13.96 -5.30
CA ILE A 148 -4.04 -14.42 -5.00
C ILE A 148 -4.11 -15.43 -3.86
N ASP A 149 -3.03 -16.19 -3.62
CA ASP A 149 -2.97 -17.19 -2.54
C ASP A 149 -2.63 -16.56 -1.17
N GLU A 150 -2.20 -15.30 -1.16
CA GLU A 150 -1.55 -14.64 -0.03
C GLU A 150 -2.24 -13.30 0.31
N LEU A 151 -3.48 -13.13 -0.14
CA LEU A 151 -4.24 -11.88 0.00
C LEU A 151 -4.37 -11.43 1.46
N ASP A 152 -4.37 -12.35 2.42
CA ASP A 152 -4.44 -12.06 3.85
C ASP A 152 -3.18 -11.36 4.39
N ALA A 153 -2.04 -11.50 3.70
CA ALA A 153 -0.82 -10.76 4.00
C ALA A 153 -0.86 -9.32 3.48
N PHE A 154 -1.63 -9.03 2.42
CA PHE A 154 -1.73 -7.72 1.79
C PHE A 154 -2.94 -6.90 2.23
N LEU A 155 -4.04 -7.56 2.62
CA LEU A 155 -5.33 -6.92 2.84
C LEU A 155 -5.70 -6.90 4.33
N PRO A 156 -5.26 -5.89 5.10
CA PRO A 156 -5.64 -5.77 6.50
C PRO A 156 -7.16 -5.81 6.70
N GLU A 157 -7.59 -6.48 7.75
CA GLU A 157 -8.98 -6.61 8.17
C GLU A 157 -9.76 -5.28 8.23
N VAL A 158 -9.06 -4.17 8.54
CA VAL A 158 -9.68 -2.83 8.62
C VAL A 158 -10.32 -2.38 7.31
N LEU A 159 -9.87 -2.87 6.14
CA LEU A 159 -10.39 -2.44 4.84
C LEU A 159 -11.89 -2.69 4.68
N TRP A 160 -12.42 -3.75 5.29
CA TRP A 160 -13.85 -4.05 5.27
C TRP A 160 -14.67 -3.10 6.16
N GLU A 161 -14.05 -2.49 7.16
CA GLU A 161 -14.66 -1.57 8.13
C GLU A 161 -14.70 -0.12 7.60
N LEU A 162 -13.88 0.21 6.59
CA LEU A 162 -13.82 1.54 6.00
C LEU A 162 -14.99 1.82 5.07
N ASP A 163 -15.60 2.99 5.24
CA ASP A 163 -16.57 3.56 4.30
C ASP A 163 -15.95 3.78 2.92
N ASN A 164 -14.67 4.17 2.89
CA ASN A 164 -13.90 4.37 1.67
C ASN A 164 -12.49 3.75 1.79
N PRO A 165 -12.32 2.49 1.36
CA PRO A 165 -11.04 1.78 1.39
C PRO A 165 -10.15 2.08 0.18
N ASP A 166 -10.54 3.04 -0.66
CA ASP A 166 -9.78 3.45 -1.83
C ASP A 166 -8.33 3.78 -1.42
N SER A 167 -7.42 3.02 -1.99
CA SER A 167 -6.00 3.05 -1.62
C SER A 167 -5.14 3.75 -2.67
N ASP A 168 -5.71 4.13 -3.82
CA ASP A 168 -4.99 4.79 -4.92
C ASP A 168 -5.10 6.32 -4.88
N ARG A 169 -4.69 6.87 -3.73
CA ARG A 169 -4.79 8.31 -3.44
C ARG A 169 -3.47 8.88 -3.01
N GLU A 170 -2.87 9.72 -3.84
CA GLU A 170 -1.56 10.30 -3.58
C GLU A 170 -1.66 11.75 -3.07
N LEU A 171 -0.55 12.20 -2.45
CA LEU A 171 -0.35 13.56 -1.93
C LEU A 171 -0.08 14.55 -3.07
#